data_AF-A0A974TC40-F1
#
_entry.id   AF-A0A974TC40-F1
#
_cell.length_a   1.000
_cell.length_b   1.000
_cell.length_c   1.000
_cell.angle_alpha   90.00
_cell.angle_beta   90.00
_cell.angle_gamma   90.00
#
_symmetry.space_group_name_H-M   'P 1'
#
loop_
_entity.id
_entity.type
_entity.pdbx_description
1 polymer ?
#
loop_
_entity_poly.entity_id
_entity_poly.type
_entity_poly.pdbx_seq_one_letter_code
_entity_poly.pdbx_strand_id
1 'polypeptide(L)'
;MPSTPLSAVLLLILSASALAQAQTISPGSDQAIGQRFEVKADQLPKPFEGPIVRNPPLILDRENKTPVVPEAFEVSLFADKLDNPRQALVLPNGDLAVVSQGSGTIFILRDADQDGRAEWVERFAAGFNKPNGIAHRRGELLVADQEGIWSLAYQDGAVRSQGAQPRRAADVPPEQRKPDPVMDGQKLITARGVFGVVQGHANRDLEIGPDGRLYVGVGSAGNLGVEPEPKATIQRFSAEGKEQATIASERPRLGWAGSRNLWCRRFVISAGCDILMSSRLVDRLVQELCDANADSKLG
;
A
#
# COMPACT_ATOMS: atom_id res chain seq x y z
N MET A 1 45.34 25.15 82.34
CA MET A 1 44.38 24.49 81.43
C MET A 1 44.88 24.70 80.01
N PRO A 2 45.08 23.64 79.22
CA PRO A 2 45.81 23.71 77.95
C PRO A 2 44.89 24.13 76.79
N SER A 3 45.43 24.94 75.88
CA SER A 3 44.84 25.30 74.59
C SER A 3 45.37 24.35 73.50
N THR A 4 44.51 23.52 72.93
CA THR A 4 44.79 22.66 71.78
C THR A 4 44.55 23.43 70.47
N PRO A 5 45.40 23.28 69.43
CA PRO A 5 45.14 23.88 68.13
C PRO A 5 44.22 22.99 67.27
N LEU A 6 43.31 23.64 66.54
CA LEU A 6 42.45 23.01 65.52
C LEU A 6 43.29 22.57 64.31
N SER A 7 43.25 21.27 63.98
CA SER A 7 43.61 20.77 62.65
C SER A 7 42.40 20.83 61.74
N ALA A 8 42.48 21.64 60.69
CA ALA A 8 41.51 21.66 59.58
C ALA A 8 41.82 20.51 58.62
N VAL A 9 40.90 19.55 58.52
CA VAL A 9 40.92 18.51 57.48
C VAL A 9 40.12 19.01 56.29
N LEU A 10 40.81 19.26 55.18
CA LEU A 10 40.24 19.65 53.89
C LEU A 10 39.62 18.41 53.22
N LEU A 11 38.28 18.34 53.16
CA LEU A 11 37.58 17.28 52.44
C LEU A 11 37.49 17.63 50.94
N LEU A 12 38.21 16.88 50.10
CA LEU A 12 38.06 16.89 48.64
C LEU A 12 36.75 16.16 48.27
N ILE A 13 35.76 16.88 47.74
CA ILE A 13 34.55 16.29 47.17
C ILE A 13 34.83 15.98 45.70
N LEU A 14 35.09 14.71 45.36
CA LEU A 14 35.07 14.24 43.97
C LEU A 14 33.60 14.13 43.52
N SER A 15 33.17 15.02 42.63
CA SER A 15 31.92 14.89 41.90
C SER A 15 32.06 13.84 40.80
N ALA A 16 31.52 12.64 41.03
CA ALA A 16 31.37 11.62 39.99
C ALA A 16 30.18 11.99 39.10
N SER A 17 30.45 12.47 37.88
CA SER A 17 29.44 12.65 36.84
C SER A 17 28.97 11.29 36.36
N ALA A 18 27.77 10.86 36.79
CA ALA A 18 27.13 9.67 36.25
C ALA A 18 26.66 9.96 34.82
N LEU A 19 27.39 9.43 33.84
CA LEU A 19 26.92 9.29 32.46
C LEU A 19 25.74 8.30 32.47
N ALA A 20 24.52 8.81 32.34
CA ALA A 20 23.34 7.99 32.11
C ALA A 20 23.42 7.38 30.70
N GLN A 21 23.87 6.13 30.61
CA GLN A 21 23.70 5.32 29.40
C GLN A 21 22.22 5.01 29.25
N ALA A 22 21.60 5.50 28.17
CA ALA A 22 20.27 5.06 27.77
C ALA A 22 20.33 3.57 27.43
N GLN A 23 19.69 2.74 28.25
CA GLN A 23 19.56 1.31 27.97
C GLN A 23 18.64 1.13 26.77
N THR A 24 19.18 0.55 25.70
CA THR A 24 18.38 0.07 24.57
C THR A 24 17.60 -1.16 25.01
N ILE A 25 16.34 -0.98 25.40
CA ILE A 25 15.45 -2.13 25.65
C ILE A 25 15.07 -2.70 24.28
N SER A 26 15.71 -3.79 23.88
CA SER A 26 15.28 -4.57 22.72
C SER A 26 13.90 -5.19 23.00
N PRO A 27 12.95 -5.13 22.06
CA PRO A 27 11.68 -5.84 22.19
C PRO A 27 11.95 -7.33 22.43
N GLY A 28 11.38 -7.89 23.50
CA GLY A 28 11.52 -9.31 23.83
C GLY A 28 12.73 -9.68 24.71
N SER A 29 13.48 -8.71 25.24
CA SER A 29 14.56 -8.97 26.22
C SER A 29 14.09 -9.71 27.49
N ASP A 30 12.79 -9.62 27.81
CA ASP A 30 12.16 -10.29 28.95
C ASP A 30 11.52 -11.65 28.59
N GLN A 31 11.69 -12.13 27.35
CA GLN A 31 11.03 -13.33 26.85
C GLN A 31 12.04 -14.45 26.57
N ALA A 32 11.91 -15.55 27.31
CA ALA A 32 12.76 -16.71 27.11
C ALA A 32 12.28 -17.54 25.90
N ILE A 33 13.21 -18.07 25.11
CA ILE A 33 12.89 -19.03 24.06
C ILE A 33 12.19 -20.24 24.70
N GLY A 34 11.00 -20.59 24.19
CA GLY A 34 10.15 -21.66 24.73
C GLY A 34 9.11 -21.22 25.77
N GLN A 35 9.07 -19.93 26.13
CA GLN A 35 8.00 -19.37 26.95
C GLN A 35 6.65 -19.52 26.25
N ARG A 36 5.68 -20.12 26.94
CA ARG A 36 4.32 -20.27 26.46
C ARG A 36 3.45 -19.18 27.06
N PHE A 37 2.78 -18.44 26.18
CA PHE A 37 1.75 -17.49 26.56
C PHE A 37 0.39 -18.13 26.27
N GLU A 38 -0.45 -18.25 27.29
CA GLU A 38 -1.85 -18.60 27.11
C GLU A 38 -2.66 -17.32 27.22
N VAL A 39 -3.28 -16.90 26.12
CA VAL A 39 -4.16 -15.73 26.08
C VAL A 39 -5.59 -16.22 25.96
N LYS A 40 -6.34 -16.15 27.07
CA LYS A 40 -7.76 -16.52 27.08
C LYS A 40 -8.62 -15.31 26.74
N ALA A 41 -9.66 -15.52 25.94
CA ALA A 41 -10.53 -14.43 25.47
C ALA A 41 -11.26 -13.70 26.62
N ASP A 42 -11.55 -14.40 27.72
CA ASP A 42 -12.17 -13.85 28.94
C ASP A 42 -11.19 -13.06 29.83
N GLN A 43 -9.89 -13.18 29.58
CA GLN A 43 -8.82 -12.47 30.28
C GLN A 43 -8.31 -11.25 29.49
N LEU A 44 -8.87 -10.99 28.31
CA LEU A 44 -8.54 -9.79 27.55
C LEU A 44 -9.20 -8.56 28.21
N PRO A 45 -8.51 -7.42 28.28
CA PRO A 45 -9.14 -6.14 28.63
C PRO A 45 -10.34 -5.90 27.72
N LYS A 46 -11.38 -5.25 28.25
CA LYS A 46 -12.51 -4.88 27.39
C LYS A 46 -12.00 -3.95 26.28
N PRO A 47 -12.53 -4.06 25.05
CA PRO A 47 -12.22 -3.09 24.01
C PRO A 47 -12.34 -1.66 24.54
N PHE A 48 -11.35 -0.82 24.25
CA PHE A 48 -11.30 0.59 24.68
C PHE A 48 -11.07 0.84 26.19
N GLU A 49 -10.56 -0.13 26.98
CA GLU A 49 -10.17 0.09 28.38
C GLU A 49 -8.94 1.00 28.59
N GLY A 50 -8.29 1.45 27.50
CA GLY A 50 -7.18 2.39 27.54
C GLY A 50 -7.26 3.44 26.42
N PRO A 51 -6.37 4.44 26.43
CA PRO A 51 -6.31 5.44 25.36
C PRO A 51 -6.07 4.77 24.01
N ILE A 52 -6.85 5.18 23.00
CA ILE A 52 -6.68 4.69 21.63
C ILE A 52 -5.30 5.15 21.14
N VAL A 53 -4.36 4.22 21.03
CA VAL A 53 -3.04 4.48 20.45
C VAL A 53 -3.19 4.55 18.93
N ARG A 54 -3.00 5.74 18.36
CA ARG A 54 -2.81 5.92 16.93
C ARG A 54 -1.32 6.12 16.68
N ASN A 55 -0.76 5.37 15.75
CA ASN A 55 0.62 5.53 15.31
C ASN A 55 0.62 6.04 13.86
N PRO A 56 0.22 7.30 13.61
CA PRO A 56 0.29 7.85 12.26
C PRO A 56 1.75 7.91 11.82
N PRO A 57 2.02 7.74 10.51
CA PRO A 57 3.36 7.93 10.00
C PRO A 57 3.82 9.36 10.28
N LEU A 58 5.08 9.51 10.67
CA LEU A 58 5.72 10.80 10.74
C LEU A 58 6.10 11.23 9.32
N ILE A 59 5.53 12.33 8.84
CA ILE A 59 5.93 12.93 7.56
C ILE A 59 7.21 13.73 7.82
N LEU A 60 8.27 13.37 7.11
CA LEU A 60 9.60 13.95 7.25
C LEU A 60 10.02 14.54 5.90
N ASP A 61 10.62 15.73 5.93
CA ASP A 61 11.22 16.30 4.73
C ASP A 61 12.39 15.45 4.24
N ARG A 62 12.40 15.17 2.94
CA ARG A 62 13.43 14.34 2.30
C ARG A 62 14.82 14.99 2.35
N GLU A 63 14.89 16.33 2.28
CA GLU A 63 16.16 17.08 2.14
C GLU A 63 17.23 16.69 3.16
N ASN A 64 16.83 16.13 4.30
CA ASN A 64 17.74 15.75 5.38
C ASN A 64 17.76 14.25 5.70
N LYS A 65 17.15 13.37 4.87
CA LYS A 65 17.02 11.94 5.18
C LYS A 65 16.99 11.03 3.92
N THR A 66 17.84 10.01 3.91
CA THR A 66 17.81 8.91 2.94
C THR A 66 17.25 7.66 3.62
N PRO A 67 16.33 6.91 2.97
CA PRO A 67 15.89 5.61 3.47
C PRO A 67 17.08 4.67 3.70
N VAL A 68 17.09 3.98 4.83
CA VAL A 68 18.03 2.88 5.06
C VAL A 68 17.52 1.67 4.29
N VAL A 69 18.37 1.09 3.46
CA VAL A 69 18.07 -0.11 2.68
C VAL A 69 19.09 -1.22 2.98
N PRO A 70 18.73 -2.49 2.71
CA PRO A 70 19.67 -3.60 2.87
C PRO A 70 20.97 -3.38 2.10
N GLU A 71 22.03 -4.08 2.54
CA GLU A 71 23.31 -4.09 1.82
C GLU A 71 23.10 -4.55 0.36
N ALA A 72 23.86 -3.94 -0.57
CA ALA A 72 23.72 -4.08 -2.02
C ALA A 72 22.49 -3.39 -2.69
N PHE A 73 21.70 -2.61 -1.94
CA PHE A 73 20.64 -1.77 -2.50
C PHE A 73 21.00 -0.28 -2.45
N GLU A 74 20.49 0.45 -3.44
CA GLU A 74 20.53 1.92 -3.49
C GLU A 74 19.11 2.45 -3.69
N VAL A 75 18.82 3.63 -3.14
CA VAL A 75 17.55 4.35 -3.35
C VAL A 75 17.82 5.75 -3.85
N SER A 76 17.32 6.03 -5.05
CA SER A 76 17.29 7.36 -5.66
C SER A 76 15.86 7.92 -5.69
N LEU A 77 15.73 9.22 -6.00
CA LEU A 77 14.42 9.84 -6.24
C LEU A 77 14.05 9.64 -7.71
N PHE A 78 13.01 8.85 -7.99
CA PHE A 78 12.51 8.66 -9.35
C PHE A 78 11.63 9.85 -9.80
N ALA A 79 10.62 10.21 -8.98
CA ALA A 79 9.73 11.35 -9.20
C ALA A 79 9.20 11.88 -7.86
N ASP A 80 8.83 13.16 -7.80
CA ASP A 80 8.24 13.80 -6.63
C ASP A 80 6.89 14.48 -6.94
N LYS A 81 6.27 15.09 -5.92
CA LYS A 81 5.07 15.94 -6.04
C LYS A 81 3.82 15.25 -6.62
N LEU A 82 3.77 13.92 -6.55
CA LEU A 82 2.54 13.14 -6.75
C LEU A 82 1.68 13.20 -5.50
N ASP A 83 0.37 13.35 -5.66
CA ASP A 83 -0.57 13.49 -4.55
C ASP A 83 -1.04 12.12 -4.05
N ASN A 84 -0.44 11.65 -2.95
CA ASN A 84 -0.73 10.36 -2.33
C ASN A 84 -0.67 9.20 -3.35
N PRO A 85 0.51 8.96 -3.98
CA PRO A 85 0.68 7.85 -4.91
C PRO A 85 0.59 6.51 -4.18
N ARG A 86 -0.14 5.54 -4.74
CA ARG A 86 -0.44 4.26 -4.06
C ARG A 86 0.13 3.03 -4.75
N GLN A 87 0.00 2.96 -6.07
CA GLN A 87 0.47 1.82 -6.84
C GLN A 87 1.23 2.31 -8.07
N ALA A 88 2.27 1.58 -8.44
CA ALA A 88 3.02 1.79 -9.66
C ALA A 88 3.11 0.48 -10.46
N LEU A 89 3.02 0.58 -11.77
CA LEU A 89 3.05 -0.54 -12.71
C LEU A 89 4.09 -0.25 -13.80
N VAL A 90 5.09 -1.11 -13.92
CA VAL A 90 6.03 -1.06 -15.04
C VAL A 90 5.36 -1.60 -16.28
N LEU A 91 5.27 -0.77 -17.32
CA LEU A 91 4.66 -1.07 -18.60
C LEU A 91 5.63 -1.82 -19.53
N PRO A 92 5.15 -2.49 -20.59
CA PRO A 92 6.02 -3.28 -21.48
C PRO A 92 7.14 -2.48 -22.12
N ASN A 93 6.91 -1.19 -22.38
CA ASN A 93 7.88 -0.25 -22.95
C ASN A 93 8.88 0.32 -21.92
N GLY A 94 8.78 -0.03 -20.64
CA GLY A 94 9.66 0.45 -19.57
C GLY A 94 9.16 1.68 -18.82
N ASP A 95 8.09 2.33 -19.29
CA ASP A 95 7.44 3.43 -18.56
C ASP A 95 6.81 2.94 -17.26
N LEU A 96 6.59 3.86 -16.32
CA LEU A 96 5.91 3.59 -15.06
C LEU A 96 4.54 4.27 -15.04
N ALA A 97 3.47 3.48 -15.03
CA ALA A 97 2.13 3.98 -14.77
C ALA A 97 1.91 4.08 -13.26
N VAL A 98 1.63 5.28 -12.74
CA VAL A 98 1.47 5.55 -11.31
C VAL A 98 0.07 6.04 -10.98
N VAL A 99 -0.56 5.40 -9.99
CA VAL A 99 -1.85 5.78 -9.44
C VAL A 99 -1.65 6.84 -8.36
N SER A 100 -2.12 8.05 -8.62
CA SER A 100 -2.18 9.16 -7.66
C SER A 100 -3.58 9.20 -7.04
N GLN A 101 -3.70 8.65 -5.83
CA GLN A 101 -5.00 8.45 -5.18
C GLN A 101 -5.60 9.78 -4.72
N GLY A 102 -4.78 10.72 -4.23
CA GLY A 102 -5.24 12.01 -3.74
C GLY A 102 -5.85 12.86 -4.85
N SER A 103 -5.18 12.91 -6.00
CA SER A 103 -5.61 13.70 -7.16
C SER A 103 -6.55 12.95 -8.11
N GLY A 104 -6.86 11.68 -7.86
CA GLY A 104 -7.73 10.89 -8.74
C GLY A 104 -7.17 10.73 -10.16
N THR A 105 -5.84 10.57 -10.28
CA THR A 105 -5.12 10.67 -11.56
C THR A 105 -4.19 9.48 -11.79
N ILE A 106 -4.06 9.04 -13.03
CA ILE A 106 -3.04 8.11 -13.49
C ILE A 106 -1.97 8.90 -14.25
N PHE A 107 -0.72 8.80 -13.80
CA PHE A 107 0.44 9.40 -14.46
C PHE A 107 1.24 8.35 -15.21
N ILE A 108 1.86 8.74 -16.32
CA ILE A 108 2.89 7.96 -17.01
C ILE A 108 4.21 8.66 -16.81
N LEU A 109 5.15 7.95 -16.21
CA LEU A 109 6.48 8.44 -15.91
C LEU A 109 7.48 7.75 -16.84
N ARG A 110 8.37 8.52 -17.46
CA ARG A 110 9.39 7.99 -18.36
C ARG A 110 10.76 8.51 -17.98
N ASP A 111 11.66 7.55 -17.80
CA ASP A 111 13.11 7.70 -17.71
C ASP A 111 13.68 7.43 -19.11
N ALA A 112 14.00 8.50 -19.84
CA ALA A 112 14.37 8.45 -21.25
C ALA A 112 15.86 8.14 -21.45
N ASP A 113 16.71 8.52 -20.51
CA ASP A 113 18.16 8.31 -20.56
C ASP A 113 18.66 7.18 -19.64
N GLN A 114 17.75 6.54 -18.90
CA GLN A 114 17.97 5.38 -18.03
C GLN A 114 18.88 5.69 -16.83
N ASP A 115 18.84 6.92 -16.32
CA ASP A 115 19.63 7.35 -15.17
C ASP A 115 18.96 7.06 -13.80
N GLY A 116 17.73 6.53 -13.81
CA GLY A 116 16.95 6.24 -12.61
C GLY A 116 16.14 7.44 -12.10
N ARG A 117 15.89 8.45 -12.93
CA ARG A 117 14.99 9.58 -12.70
C ARG A 117 14.01 9.68 -13.87
N ALA A 118 12.82 10.23 -13.60
CA ALA A 118 11.84 10.46 -14.65
C ALA A 118 11.98 11.88 -15.22
N GLU A 119 12.29 12.00 -16.51
CA GLU A 119 12.30 13.28 -17.22
C GLU A 119 10.87 13.72 -17.56
N TRP A 120 9.97 12.74 -17.75
CA TRP A 120 8.59 12.99 -18.11
C TRP A 120 7.66 12.48 -17.03
N VAL A 121 6.75 13.35 -16.58
CA VAL A 121 5.65 13.01 -15.67
C VAL A 121 4.37 13.55 -16.28
N GLU A 122 3.71 12.73 -17.11
CA GLU A 122 2.54 13.16 -17.87
C GLU A 122 1.25 12.60 -17.27
N ARG A 123 0.22 13.45 -17.22
CA ARG A 123 -1.14 13.03 -16.86
C ARG A 123 -1.70 12.17 -18.00
N PHE A 124 -1.89 10.89 -17.76
CA PHE A 124 -2.49 9.99 -18.74
C PHE A 124 -4.01 10.05 -18.72
N ALA A 125 -4.62 9.95 -17.54
CA ALA A 125 -6.06 10.07 -17.33
C ALA A 125 -6.37 10.58 -15.92
N ALA A 126 -7.49 11.31 -15.74
CA ALA A 126 -7.96 11.76 -14.43
C ALA A 126 -9.45 11.45 -14.21
N GLY A 127 -10.03 11.95 -13.11
CA GLY A 127 -11.46 11.82 -12.83
C GLY A 127 -11.84 10.56 -12.03
N PHE A 128 -10.86 9.80 -11.53
CA PHE A 128 -11.11 8.59 -10.73
C PHE A 128 -11.46 8.94 -9.28
N ASN A 129 -12.34 8.16 -8.66
CA ASN A 129 -12.70 8.31 -7.26
C ASN A 129 -11.73 7.52 -6.36
N LYS A 130 -10.67 8.19 -5.90
CA LYS A 130 -9.62 7.60 -5.05
C LYS A 130 -9.09 6.27 -5.62
N PRO A 131 -8.51 6.30 -6.84
CA PRO A 131 -7.99 5.10 -7.49
C PRO A 131 -6.91 4.45 -6.64
N ASN A 132 -6.74 3.15 -6.79
CA ASN A 132 -5.74 2.40 -6.05
C ASN A 132 -5.12 1.30 -6.92
N GLY A 133 -5.94 0.36 -7.40
CA GLY A 133 -5.50 -0.74 -8.26
C GLY A 133 -5.19 -0.30 -9.67
N ILE A 134 -4.07 -0.77 -10.25
CA ILE A 134 -3.78 -0.66 -11.68
C ILE A 134 -3.21 -1.95 -12.25
N ALA A 135 -3.66 -2.34 -13.45
CA ALA A 135 -3.14 -3.46 -14.19
C ALA A 135 -3.10 -3.16 -15.70
N HIS A 136 -2.23 -3.86 -16.44
CA HIS A 136 -2.13 -3.73 -17.90
C HIS A 136 -2.43 -5.06 -18.57
N ARG A 137 -3.26 -5.05 -19.61
CA ARG A 137 -3.45 -6.17 -20.53
C ARG A 137 -3.71 -5.66 -21.93
N ARG A 138 -3.16 -6.33 -22.95
CA ARG A 138 -3.51 -6.19 -24.38
C ARG A 138 -4.14 -4.85 -24.79
N GLY A 139 -3.35 -3.78 -24.76
CA GLY A 139 -3.76 -2.46 -25.23
C GLY A 139 -4.74 -1.73 -24.30
N GLU A 140 -4.84 -2.15 -23.04
CA GLU A 140 -5.70 -1.58 -22.02
C GLU A 140 -4.96 -1.40 -20.69
N LEU A 141 -5.16 -0.24 -20.06
CA LEU A 141 -4.93 -0.05 -18.64
C LEU A 141 -6.26 -0.25 -17.90
N LEU A 142 -6.25 -1.10 -16.89
CA LEU A 142 -7.35 -1.30 -15.98
C LEU A 142 -7.06 -0.57 -14.69
N VAL A 143 -8.03 0.20 -14.20
CA VAL A 143 -7.90 0.98 -12.96
C VAL A 143 -9.06 0.64 -12.05
N ALA A 144 -8.76 0.20 -10.82
CA ALA A 144 -9.77 0.01 -9.80
C ALA A 144 -9.81 1.23 -8.87
N ASP A 145 -11.00 1.77 -8.71
CA ASP A 145 -11.30 2.86 -7.80
C ASP A 145 -12.50 2.52 -6.92
N GLN A 146 -13.01 3.49 -6.18
CA GLN A 146 -14.12 3.25 -5.25
C GLN A 146 -15.46 2.96 -5.95
N GLU A 147 -15.59 3.28 -7.25
CA GLU A 147 -16.81 3.06 -8.02
C GLU A 147 -16.80 1.71 -8.75
N GLY A 148 -15.64 1.23 -9.17
CA GLY A 148 -15.52 -0.04 -9.88
C GLY A 148 -14.20 -0.22 -10.60
N ILE A 149 -14.21 -1.04 -11.65
CA ILE A 149 -13.06 -1.24 -12.53
C ILE A 149 -13.31 -0.49 -13.83
N TRP A 150 -12.37 0.35 -14.19
CA TRP A 150 -12.33 1.13 -15.42
C TRP A 150 -11.36 0.49 -16.41
N SER A 151 -11.68 0.51 -17.70
CA SER A 151 -10.76 0.20 -18.79
C SER A 151 -10.43 1.47 -19.57
N LEU A 152 -9.15 1.66 -19.90
CA LEU A 152 -8.64 2.73 -20.73
C LEU A 152 -7.86 2.11 -21.89
N ALA A 153 -8.09 2.59 -23.11
CA ALA A 153 -7.24 2.23 -24.24
C ALA A 153 -5.82 2.77 -23.99
N TYR A 154 -4.83 1.89 -24.13
CA TYR A 154 -3.41 2.20 -23.97
C TYR A 154 -2.62 1.60 -25.12
N GLN A 155 -1.68 2.38 -25.66
CA GLN A 155 -0.72 1.90 -26.64
C GLN A 155 0.66 2.16 -26.07
N ASP A 156 1.57 1.20 -26.24
CA ASP A 156 2.94 1.36 -25.76
C ASP A 156 3.55 2.65 -26.32
N GLY A 157 4.16 3.44 -25.44
CA GLY A 157 4.72 4.75 -25.77
C GLY A 157 3.74 5.92 -25.63
N ALA A 158 2.43 5.68 -25.47
CA ALA A 158 1.44 6.74 -25.28
C ALA A 158 1.62 7.41 -23.91
N VAL A 159 1.89 8.72 -23.93
CA VAL A 159 2.02 9.55 -22.72
C VAL A 159 0.70 10.21 -22.29
N ARG A 160 -0.31 10.19 -23.17
CA ARG A 160 -1.67 10.68 -22.92
C ARG A 160 -2.68 9.68 -23.43
N SER A 161 -3.81 9.53 -22.74
CA SER A 161 -4.88 8.72 -23.29
C SER A 161 -5.49 9.41 -24.52
N GLN A 162 -5.86 8.61 -25.50
CA GLN A 162 -6.66 9.07 -26.63
C GLN A 162 -8.08 9.19 -26.11
N GLY A 163 -8.39 10.29 -25.43
CA GLY A 163 -9.72 10.52 -24.85
C GLY A 163 -10.84 10.39 -25.87
N ALA A 164 -12.08 10.33 -25.40
CA ALA A 164 -13.24 10.38 -26.29
C ALA A 164 -13.12 11.61 -27.20
N GLN A 165 -13.27 11.44 -28.52
CA GLN A 165 -13.24 12.55 -29.47
C GLN A 165 -14.27 13.60 -29.03
N PRO A 166 -13.90 14.89 -28.94
CA PRO A 166 -14.83 15.95 -28.54
C PRO A 166 -16.06 15.91 -29.44
N ARG A 167 -17.23 15.63 -28.85
CA ARG A 167 -18.51 15.73 -29.57
C ARG A 167 -18.95 17.18 -29.53
N ARG A 168 -19.35 17.76 -30.67
CA ARG A 168 -19.94 19.09 -30.64
C ARG A 168 -21.23 19.01 -29.84
N ALA A 169 -21.50 20.01 -29.00
CA ALA A 169 -22.73 20.04 -28.21
C ALA A 169 -24.00 19.94 -29.10
N ALA A 170 -23.93 20.43 -30.33
CA ALA A 170 -24.98 20.31 -31.34
C ALA A 170 -25.30 18.86 -31.73
N ASP A 171 -24.31 17.96 -31.65
CA ASP A 171 -24.43 16.54 -32.00
C ASP A 171 -24.90 15.67 -30.81
N VAL A 172 -25.12 16.28 -29.64
CA VAL A 172 -25.56 15.61 -28.41
C VAL A 172 -26.95 16.12 -28.03
N PRO A 173 -27.97 15.24 -27.86
CA PRO A 173 -29.29 15.63 -27.39
C PRO A 173 -29.22 16.42 -26.08
N PRO A 174 -30.04 17.48 -25.87
CA PRO A 174 -29.95 18.36 -24.70
C PRO A 174 -29.92 17.63 -23.35
N GLU A 175 -30.70 16.58 -23.19
CA GLU A 175 -30.79 15.73 -22.01
C GLU A 175 -29.52 14.89 -21.73
N GLN A 176 -28.65 14.77 -22.73
CA GLN A 176 -27.37 14.04 -22.67
C GLN A 176 -26.17 14.99 -22.56
N ARG A 177 -26.38 16.32 -22.63
CA ARG A 177 -25.33 17.35 -22.44
C ARG A 177 -25.00 17.51 -20.97
N LYS A 178 -24.40 16.48 -20.38
CA LYS A 178 -23.82 16.56 -19.05
C LYS A 178 -22.37 17.05 -19.20
N PRO A 179 -21.86 17.93 -18.31
CA PRO A 179 -20.43 18.16 -18.22
C PRO A 179 -19.77 16.79 -18.10
N ASP A 180 -18.90 16.45 -19.06
CA ASP A 180 -18.09 15.26 -18.91
C ASP A 180 -17.20 15.56 -17.70
N PRO A 181 -17.33 14.83 -16.56
CA PRO A 181 -16.28 14.90 -15.56
C PRO A 181 -14.97 14.58 -16.29
N VAL A 182 -13.83 15.11 -15.87
CA VAL A 182 -12.54 14.95 -16.58
C VAL A 182 -12.26 13.46 -16.88
N MET A 183 -12.78 12.94 -18.01
CA MET A 183 -12.78 11.54 -18.39
C MET A 183 -12.05 11.49 -19.73
N ASP A 184 -10.81 11.05 -19.68
CA ASP A 184 -9.95 10.92 -20.83
C ASP A 184 -10.20 9.56 -21.53
N GLY A 185 -11.46 9.19 -21.75
CA GLY A 185 -11.87 8.00 -22.52
C GLY A 185 -12.02 6.69 -21.74
N GLN A 186 -11.92 6.72 -20.40
CA GLN A 186 -12.14 5.53 -19.58
C GLN A 186 -13.59 5.02 -19.63
N LYS A 187 -13.74 3.70 -19.63
CA LYS A 187 -15.02 3.00 -19.61
C LYS A 187 -15.15 2.16 -18.34
N LEU A 188 -16.20 2.38 -17.56
CA LEU A 188 -16.53 1.50 -16.43
C LEU A 188 -16.99 0.13 -16.97
N ILE A 189 -16.26 -0.94 -16.66
CA ILE A 189 -16.56 -2.29 -17.14
C ILE A 189 -17.40 -3.10 -16.15
N THR A 190 -17.33 -2.76 -14.86
CA THR A 190 -18.18 -3.32 -13.81
C THR A 190 -19.49 -2.53 -13.65
N ALA A 191 -20.41 -3.03 -12.82
CA ALA A 191 -21.47 -2.19 -12.28
C ALA A 191 -20.85 -1.09 -11.41
N ARG A 192 -21.50 0.08 -11.34
CA ARG A 192 -21.11 1.15 -10.41
C ARG A 192 -21.44 0.74 -8.97
N GLY A 193 -20.51 0.92 -8.04
CA GLY A 193 -20.67 0.55 -6.63
C GLY A 193 -20.53 -0.95 -6.37
N VAL A 194 -19.92 -1.70 -7.29
CA VAL A 194 -19.77 -3.17 -7.22
C VAL A 194 -19.00 -3.66 -5.99
N PHE A 195 -18.26 -2.78 -5.32
CA PHE A 195 -17.51 -3.04 -4.09
C PHE A 195 -18.27 -2.68 -2.79
N GLY A 196 -19.57 -2.42 -2.90
CA GLY A 196 -20.42 -2.02 -1.78
C GLY A 196 -20.13 -0.61 -1.28
N VAL A 197 -20.64 -0.29 -0.07
CA VAL A 197 -20.54 1.05 0.52
C VAL A 197 -19.09 1.51 0.67
N VAL A 198 -18.79 2.73 0.26
CA VAL A 198 -17.46 3.32 0.42
C VAL A 198 -17.29 3.84 1.84
N GLN A 199 -16.64 3.04 2.69
CA GLN A 199 -16.35 3.36 4.08
C GLN A 199 -15.09 2.60 4.52
N GLY A 200 -14.32 3.18 5.45
CA GLY A 200 -13.18 2.49 6.07
C GLY A 200 -12.02 2.23 5.12
N HIS A 201 -11.57 0.97 5.08
CA HIS A 201 -10.45 0.50 4.27
C HIS A 201 -10.85 0.44 2.79
N ALA A 202 -10.72 1.59 2.14
CA ALA A 202 -11.28 1.83 0.82
C ALA A 202 -10.33 1.52 -0.35
N ASN A 203 -9.15 0.94 -0.10
CA ASN A 203 -8.21 0.53 -1.15
C ASN A 203 -8.77 -0.65 -1.96
N ARG A 204 -8.38 -0.73 -3.23
CA ARG A 204 -8.91 -1.65 -4.24
C ARG A 204 -7.76 -2.15 -5.11
N ASP A 205 -6.90 -3.00 -4.53
CA ASP A 205 -5.81 -3.62 -5.28
C ASP A 205 -6.40 -4.45 -6.43
N LEU A 206 -5.82 -4.35 -7.63
CA LEU A 206 -6.31 -5.02 -8.83
C LEU A 206 -5.19 -5.84 -9.46
N GLU A 207 -5.48 -7.10 -9.75
CA GLU A 207 -4.56 -8.03 -10.42
C GLU A 207 -5.29 -8.82 -11.50
N ILE A 208 -4.57 -9.19 -12.57
CA ILE A 208 -5.07 -10.07 -13.62
C ILE A 208 -4.47 -11.46 -13.40
N GLY A 209 -5.33 -12.45 -13.15
CA GLY A 209 -4.88 -13.82 -12.98
C GLY A 209 -4.35 -14.43 -14.29
N PRO A 210 -3.59 -15.55 -14.21
CA PRO A 210 -3.14 -16.28 -15.39
C PRO A 210 -4.30 -16.87 -16.21
N ASP A 211 -5.50 -16.96 -15.63
CA ASP A 211 -6.75 -17.33 -16.28
C ASP A 211 -7.42 -16.15 -17.02
N GLY A 212 -6.81 -14.97 -17.03
CA GLY A 212 -7.33 -13.74 -17.62
C GLY A 212 -8.43 -13.06 -16.82
N ARG A 213 -8.79 -13.59 -15.64
CA ARG A 213 -9.82 -13.02 -14.77
C ARG A 213 -9.26 -11.90 -13.92
N LEU A 214 -10.15 -11.02 -13.44
CA LEU A 214 -9.77 -9.88 -12.61
C LEU A 214 -9.99 -10.23 -11.14
N TYR A 215 -9.01 -9.91 -10.30
CA TYR A 215 -9.05 -10.13 -8.87
C TYR A 215 -8.89 -8.79 -8.16
N VAL A 216 -9.84 -8.46 -7.29
CA VAL A 216 -9.86 -7.18 -6.56
C VAL A 216 -9.97 -7.43 -5.06
N GLY A 217 -9.05 -6.83 -4.31
CA GLY A 217 -9.15 -6.75 -2.85
C GLY A 217 -10.20 -5.71 -2.45
N VAL A 218 -11.18 -6.11 -1.63
CA VAL A 218 -12.18 -5.19 -1.08
C VAL A 218 -12.02 -5.11 0.42
N GLY A 219 -11.43 -4.01 0.89
CA GLY A 219 -11.23 -3.77 2.32
C GLY A 219 -12.54 -3.61 3.11
N SER A 220 -12.43 -3.84 4.42
CA SER A 220 -13.51 -3.71 5.39
C SER A 220 -13.95 -2.26 5.61
N ALA A 221 -15.15 -2.05 6.14
CA ALA A 221 -15.62 -0.73 6.56
C ALA A 221 -15.05 -0.30 7.92
N GLY A 222 -14.57 -1.26 8.73
CA GLY A 222 -13.87 -0.99 9.98
C GLY A 222 -12.91 -2.09 10.43
N ASN A 223 -12.35 -1.92 11.62
CA ASN A 223 -11.44 -2.87 12.26
C ASN A 223 -12.15 -3.95 13.08
N LEU A 224 -13.45 -3.78 13.31
CA LEU A 224 -14.24 -4.59 14.25
C LEU A 224 -15.58 -4.95 13.63
N GLY A 225 -16.00 -6.19 13.84
CA GLY A 225 -17.31 -6.68 13.44
C GLY A 225 -17.28 -7.53 12.17
N VAL A 226 -18.37 -8.28 11.98
CA VAL A 226 -18.60 -9.07 10.77
C VAL A 226 -19.40 -8.21 9.81
N GLU A 227 -18.92 -8.13 8.57
CA GLU A 227 -19.52 -7.30 7.53
C GLU A 227 -20.13 -8.17 6.42
N PRO A 228 -21.21 -7.71 5.78
CA PRO A 228 -21.74 -8.40 4.61
C PRO A 228 -20.75 -8.28 3.44
N GLU A 229 -20.74 -9.33 2.60
CA GLU A 229 -20.01 -9.29 1.33
C GLU A 229 -20.49 -8.11 0.46
N PRO A 230 -19.60 -7.47 -0.31
CA PRO A 230 -18.24 -7.90 -0.64
C PRO A 230 -17.13 -7.35 0.29
N LYS A 231 -17.44 -6.88 1.51
CA LYS A 231 -16.41 -6.34 2.41
C LYS A 231 -15.50 -7.41 3.02
N ALA A 232 -14.22 -7.07 3.21
CA ALA A 232 -13.18 -7.97 3.72
C ALA A 232 -13.04 -9.26 2.89
N THR A 233 -12.98 -9.09 1.57
CA THR A 233 -12.90 -10.22 0.62
C THR A 233 -11.95 -9.97 -0.54
N ILE A 234 -11.60 -11.05 -1.23
CA ILE A 234 -11.10 -11.00 -2.60
C ILE A 234 -12.27 -11.34 -3.53
N GLN A 235 -12.58 -10.40 -4.41
CA GLN A 235 -13.60 -10.52 -5.44
C GLN A 235 -12.95 -10.92 -6.77
N ARG A 236 -13.56 -11.85 -7.49
CA ARG A 236 -13.18 -12.24 -8.85
C ARG A 236 -14.24 -11.76 -9.83
N PHE A 237 -13.80 -11.29 -10.99
CA PHE A 237 -14.64 -10.97 -12.14
C PHE A 237 -14.16 -11.69 -13.40
N SER A 238 -15.01 -11.82 -14.40
CA SER A 238 -14.58 -12.14 -15.76
C SER A 238 -13.63 -11.05 -16.30
N ALA A 239 -12.94 -11.31 -17.40
CA ALA A 239 -12.07 -10.33 -18.04
C ALA A 239 -12.83 -9.04 -18.43
N GLU A 240 -14.12 -9.17 -18.75
CA GLU A 240 -15.03 -8.10 -19.13
C GLU A 240 -15.60 -7.34 -17.91
N GLY A 241 -15.16 -7.66 -16.69
CA GLY A 241 -15.65 -7.03 -15.46
C GLY A 241 -17.06 -7.49 -15.05
N LYS A 242 -17.48 -8.67 -15.49
CA LYS A 242 -18.78 -9.28 -15.14
C LYS A 242 -18.59 -10.44 -14.17
N GLU A 243 -19.67 -11.17 -13.87
CA GLU A 243 -19.63 -12.43 -13.13
C GLU A 243 -18.88 -12.34 -11.79
N GLN A 244 -19.22 -11.32 -11.00
CA GLN A 244 -18.63 -11.10 -9.69
C GLN A 244 -18.83 -12.32 -8.79
N ALA A 245 -17.76 -12.78 -8.15
CA ALA A 245 -17.81 -13.85 -7.17
C ALA A 245 -16.77 -13.63 -6.06
N THR A 246 -17.18 -13.85 -4.81
CA THR A 246 -16.26 -13.92 -3.67
C THR A 246 -15.44 -15.21 -3.75
N ILE A 247 -14.11 -15.10 -3.82
CA ILE A 247 -13.22 -16.27 -3.84
C ILE A 247 -12.43 -16.48 -2.54
N ALA A 248 -12.29 -15.43 -1.73
CA ALA A 248 -11.72 -15.49 -0.40
C ALA A 248 -12.41 -14.47 0.51
N SER A 249 -12.58 -14.80 1.79
CA SER A 249 -13.18 -13.94 2.80
C SER A 249 -12.50 -14.20 4.15
N GLU A 250 -12.36 -13.16 4.96
CA GLU A 250 -11.78 -13.25 6.31
C GLU A 250 -12.74 -13.81 7.38
N ARG A 251 -13.83 -14.50 7.01
CA ARG A 251 -14.71 -15.12 8.02
C ARG A 251 -13.95 -16.13 8.90
N PRO A 252 -14.11 -16.12 10.24
CA PRO A 252 -13.71 -17.24 11.05
C PRO A 252 -14.75 -18.35 10.83
N ARG A 253 -14.51 -19.24 9.84
CA ARG A 253 -15.08 -20.58 9.96
C ARG A 253 -14.22 -21.33 10.97
N LEU A 254 -14.85 -21.70 12.07
CA LEU A 254 -14.30 -22.54 13.14
C LEU A 254 -13.51 -23.72 12.52
N GLY A 255 -12.21 -23.81 12.80
CA GLY A 255 -11.37 -24.96 12.41
C GLY A 255 -10.22 -24.63 11.45
N TRP A 256 -9.07 -24.27 12.03
CA TRP A 256 -7.69 -24.53 11.59
C TRP A 256 -7.28 -24.38 10.10
N ALA A 257 -6.25 -23.54 9.94
CA ALA A 257 -5.10 -23.68 9.03
C ALA A 257 -5.27 -23.37 7.52
N GLY A 258 -4.90 -22.13 7.17
CA GLY A 258 -3.75 -21.90 6.31
C GLY A 258 -3.92 -22.12 4.81
N SER A 259 -4.36 -21.08 4.10
CA SER A 259 -4.06 -20.90 2.67
C SER A 259 -2.90 -19.91 2.51
N ARG A 260 -1.67 -20.30 2.90
CA ARG A 260 -0.46 -19.45 2.81
C ARG A 260 -0.01 -19.15 1.37
N ASN A 261 -0.58 -19.81 0.36
CA ASN A 261 -0.07 -19.75 -1.02
C ASN A 261 -0.69 -18.66 -1.91
N LEU A 262 -1.74 -17.96 -1.48
CA LEU A 262 -2.32 -16.83 -2.24
C LEU A 262 -1.81 -15.47 -1.76
N TRP A 263 -1.20 -15.41 -0.58
CA TRP A 263 -0.73 -14.16 0.05
C TRP A 263 0.66 -13.73 -0.42
N CYS A 264 1.41 -14.58 -1.13
CA CYS A 264 2.83 -14.36 -1.42
C CYS A 264 3.15 -13.80 -2.82
N ARG A 265 2.20 -13.23 -3.58
CA ARG A 265 2.54 -12.69 -4.92
C ARG A 265 2.18 -11.24 -5.23
N ARG A 266 1.26 -10.59 -4.52
CA ARG A 266 0.95 -9.16 -4.76
C ARG A 266 -0.08 -8.53 -3.81
N PHE A 267 -0.93 -9.33 -3.18
CA PHE A 267 -1.99 -8.82 -2.31
C PHE A 267 -1.48 -8.66 -0.87
N VAL A 268 -0.96 -7.49 -0.57
CA VAL A 268 -0.91 -6.99 0.81
C VAL A 268 -2.19 -6.18 1.01
N ILE A 269 -3.15 -6.71 1.76
CA ILE A 269 -4.25 -5.89 2.29
C ILE A 269 -3.59 -4.91 3.27
N SER A 270 -3.19 -3.75 2.76
CA SER A 270 -2.42 -2.76 3.51
C SER A 270 -3.30 -2.14 4.60
N ALA A 271 -3.11 -2.63 5.82
CA ALA A 271 -3.29 -1.82 7.01
C ALA A 271 -2.06 -0.92 7.18
N GLY A 272 -1.92 0.10 6.32
CA GLY A 272 -1.04 1.24 6.54
C GLY A 272 0.47 0.96 6.57
N CYS A 273 1.09 0.81 5.40
CA CYS A 273 2.44 1.32 5.15
C CYS A 273 2.66 1.48 3.65
N ASP A 274 2.86 2.73 3.20
CA ASP A 274 3.12 3.10 1.82
C ASP A 274 4.64 3.11 1.59
N ILE A 275 5.17 2.12 0.87
CA ILE A 275 6.49 2.18 0.26
C ILE A 275 6.34 1.70 -1.20
N LEU A 276 6.59 2.61 -2.14
CA LEU A 276 6.75 2.31 -3.56
C LEU A 276 8.11 1.62 -3.76
N MET A 277 8.11 0.35 -4.16
CA MET A 277 9.32 -0.35 -4.61
C MET A 277 9.13 -0.95 -6.01
N SER A 278 10.16 -0.79 -6.85
CA SER A 278 10.22 -1.20 -8.25
C SER A 278 10.06 -2.71 -8.44
N SER A 279 9.19 -3.11 -9.38
CA SER A 279 8.56 -4.43 -9.41
C SER A 279 9.43 -5.60 -9.89
N ARG A 280 10.64 -5.40 -10.44
CA ARG A 280 11.46 -6.53 -10.92
C ARG A 280 12.48 -7.04 -9.92
N LEU A 281 12.92 -6.21 -8.99
CA LEU A 281 13.84 -6.59 -7.92
C LEU A 281 13.09 -7.14 -6.70
N VAL A 282 11.90 -6.60 -6.41
CA VAL A 282 11.00 -7.08 -5.35
C VAL A 282 10.51 -8.50 -5.65
N ASP A 283 10.16 -8.82 -6.89
CA ASP A 283 9.69 -10.16 -7.27
C ASP A 283 10.79 -11.23 -7.06
N ARG A 284 12.08 -10.89 -7.27
CA ARG A 284 13.20 -11.81 -7.05
C ARG A 284 13.60 -11.90 -5.57
N LEU A 285 13.59 -10.78 -4.85
CA LEU A 285 13.92 -10.73 -3.42
C LEU A 285 12.85 -11.41 -2.55
N VAL A 286 11.57 -11.23 -2.88
CA VAL A 286 10.46 -11.92 -2.21
C VAL A 286 10.50 -13.41 -2.51
N GLN A 287 10.91 -13.81 -3.71
CA GLN A 287 11.10 -15.22 -4.06
C GLN A 287 12.28 -15.84 -3.26
N GLU A 288 13.43 -15.17 -3.22
CA GLU A 288 14.61 -15.64 -2.47
C GLU A 288 14.38 -15.70 -0.95
N LEU A 289 13.62 -14.75 -0.38
CA LEU A 289 13.23 -14.77 1.03
C LEU A 289 12.17 -15.85 1.34
N CYS A 290 11.32 -16.21 0.38
CA CYS A 290 10.39 -17.33 0.51
C CYS A 290 11.13 -18.68 0.44
N ASP A 291 12.12 -18.79 -0.43
CA ASP A 291 12.89 -20.02 -0.64
C ASP A 291 13.86 -20.28 0.54
N ALA A 292 14.54 -19.24 1.04
CA ALA A 292 15.44 -19.35 2.21
C ALA A 292 14.71 -19.77 3.51
N ASN A 293 13.42 -19.48 3.63
CA ASN A 293 12.60 -19.85 4.78
C ASN A 293 11.93 -21.24 4.62
N ALA A 294 11.95 -21.81 3.41
CA ALA A 294 11.54 -23.18 3.14
C ALA A 294 12.67 -24.18 3.47
N ASP A 295 13.92 -23.80 3.20
CA ASP A 295 15.10 -24.65 3.44
C ASP A 295 15.51 -24.74 4.92
N SER A 296 15.14 -23.76 5.76
CA SER A 296 15.42 -23.79 7.20
C SER A 296 14.54 -24.77 8.01
N LYS A 297 13.78 -25.66 7.33
CA LYS A 297 12.95 -26.71 7.95
C LYS A 297 13.25 -28.13 7.49
N LEU A 298 14.40 -28.34 6.83
CA LEU A 298 14.92 -29.67 6.50
C LEU A 298 16.24 -30.02 7.22
N GLY A 299 16.55 -29.34 8.33
CA GLY A 299 17.62 -29.70 9.28
C GLY A 299 17.09 -29.93 10.68
#